data_AF-A0A5B0FWC6-F1
#
_entry.id   AF-A0A5B0FWC6-F1
#
_cell.length_a   1.000
_cell.length_b   1.000
_cell.length_c   1.000
_cell.angle_alpha   90.00
_cell.angle_beta   90.00
_cell.angle_gamma   90.00
#
_symmetry.space_group_name_H-M   'P 1'
#
loop_
_entity.id
_entity.type
_entity.pdbx_description
1 polymer ?
#
loop_
_entity_poly.entity_id
_entity_poly.type
_entity_poly.pdbx_seq_one_letter_code
_entity_poly.pdbx_strand_id
1 'polypeptide(L)'
;MSAYNEDIQKWIKRSNRKAAKLIRTESGKHHIVYFDKGKARVGVVEDGMYCRYGVSCRGAMYSTDPMSLWQSGPGSCTQADVQIMADYLNGSSTLPDFDFGSIKGMKW
;
A
#
# COMPACT_ATOMS: atom_id res chain seq x y z
N MET A 1 -21.25 19.28 -4.54
CA MET A 1 -19.95 18.56 -4.61
C MET A 1 -19.79 18.05 -6.04
N SER A 2 -18.60 18.12 -6.64
CA SER A 2 -18.40 17.57 -8.00
C SER A 2 -18.47 16.04 -7.96
N ALA A 3 -18.96 15.40 -9.04
CA ALA A 3 -19.01 13.94 -9.16
C ALA A 3 -17.64 13.28 -8.89
N TYR A 4 -16.55 13.96 -9.26
CA TYR A 4 -15.18 13.53 -8.99
C TYR A 4 -14.88 13.35 -7.49
N ASN A 5 -15.42 14.21 -6.63
CA ASN A 5 -15.19 14.09 -5.19
C ASN A 5 -15.88 12.82 -4.65
N GLU A 6 -17.10 12.51 -5.09
CA GLU A 6 -17.79 11.29 -4.67
C GLU A 6 -17.06 10.02 -5.10
N ASP A 7 -16.49 9.99 -6.31
CA ASP A 7 -15.76 8.85 -6.81
C ASP A 7 -14.41 8.65 -6.10
N ILE A 8 -13.72 9.74 -5.75
CA ILE A 8 -12.54 9.71 -4.87
C ILE A 8 -12.91 9.11 -3.50
N GLN A 9 -14.02 9.56 -2.88
CA GLN A 9 -14.47 9.02 -1.60
C GLN A 9 -14.82 7.53 -1.67
N LYS A 10 -15.47 7.08 -2.75
CA LYS A 10 -15.72 5.65 -3.00
C LYS A 10 -14.42 4.86 -3.11
N TRP A 11 -13.43 5.40 -3.81
CA TRP A 11 -12.11 4.78 -3.93
C TRP A 11 -11.42 4.66 -2.57
N ILE A 12 -11.40 5.73 -1.77
CA ILE A 12 -10.83 5.73 -0.42
C ILE A 12 -11.50 4.67 0.45
N LYS A 13 -12.85 4.65 0.48
CA LYS A 13 -13.62 3.67 1.26
C LYS A 13 -13.32 2.22 0.86
N ARG A 14 -13.12 1.96 -0.43
CA ARG A 14 -12.74 0.63 -0.93
C ARG A 14 -11.31 0.25 -0.50
N SER A 15 -10.38 1.20 -0.52
CA SER A 15 -8.97 1.00 -0.16
C SER A 15 -8.75 0.85 1.34
N ASN A 16 -9.45 1.62 2.20
CA ASN A 16 -9.37 1.51 3.66
C ASN A 16 -9.74 0.12 4.20
N ARG A 17 -10.52 -0.67 3.46
CA ARG A 17 -10.87 -2.05 3.83
C ARG A 17 -9.69 -3.04 3.74
N LYS A 18 -8.50 -2.61 3.28
CA LYS A 18 -7.33 -3.48 3.08
C LYS A 18 -6.34 -3.52 4.26
N ALA A 19 -6.71 -2.97 5.41
CA ALA A 19 -5.88 -2.94 6.62
C ALA A 19 -4.43 -2.50 6.35
N ALA A 20 -4.28 -1.44 5.55
CA ALA A 20 -2.96 -0.95 5.18
C ALA A 20 -2.26 -0.34 6.40
N LYS A 21 -0.94 -0.52 6.49
CA LYS A 21 -0.08 0.08 7.50
C LYS A 21 0.96 0.99 6.84
N LEU A 22 1.25 2.10 7.48
CA LEU A 22 2.21 3.09 7.02
C LEU A 22 3.63 2.69 7.41
N ILE A 23 4.50 2.56 6.42
CA ILE A 23 5.94 2.31 6.62
C ILE A 23 6.64 3.65 6.85
N ARG A 24 6.44 4.61 5.94
CA ARG A 24 7.01 5.97 6.00
C ARG A 24 6.34 6.89 4.99
N THR A 25 6.49 8.20 5.18
CA THR A 25 6.07 9.22 4.21
C THR A 25 7.26 10.11 3.87
N GLU A 26 7.52 10.31 2.58
CA GLU A 26 8.60 11.16 2.07
C GLU A 26 8.09 11.97 0.87
N SER A 27 8.13 13.31 0.96
CA SER A 27 7.76 14.21 -0.16
C SER A 27 6.40 13.92 -0.83
N GLY A 28 5.36 13.66 -0.02
CA GLY A 28 4.01 13.33 -0.53
C GLY A 28 3.84 11.89 -1.02
N LYS A 29 4.87 11.04 -0.88
CA LYS A 29 4.81 9.60 -1.17
C LYS A 29 4.67 8.81 0.14
N HIS A 30 3.60 8.05 0.24
CA HIS A 30 3.32 7.19 1.39
C HIS A 30 3.65 5.75 1.03
N HIS A 31 4.69 5.23 1.67
CA HIS A 31 5.09 3.83 1.56
C HIS A 31 4.24 3.02 2.54
N ILE A 32 3.55 2.01 2.02
CA ILE A 32 2.60 1.21 2.79
C ILE A 32 2.83 -0.28 2.60
N VAL A 33 2.43 -1.06 3.60
CA VAL A 33 2.18 -2.49 3.49
C VAL A 33 0.68 -2.75 3.59
N TYR A 34 0.12 -3.63 2.77
CA TYR A 34 -1.32 -3.90 2.74
C TYR A 34 -1.61 -5.33 2.27
N PHE A 35 -2.81 -5.83 2.61
CA PHE A 35 -3.25 -7.14 2.14
C PHE A 35 -4.11 -7.02 0.88
N ASP A 36 -3.77 -7.79 -0.16
CA ASP A 36 -4.58 -7.85 -1.38
C ASP A 36 -4.41 -9.18 -2.12
N LYS A 37 -5.55 -9.82 -2.43
CA LYS A 37 -5.64 -11.09 -3.15
C LYS A 37 -4.79 -12.21 -2.53
N GLY A 38 -4.87 -12.36 -1.21
CA GLY A 38 -4.16 -13.41 -0.47
C GLY A 38 -2.66 -13.17 -0.29
N LYS A 39 -2.19 -11.94 -0.50
CA LYS A 39 -0.77 -11.58 -0.40
C LYS A 39 -0.61 -10.31 0.43
N ALA A 40 0.41 -10.28 1.28
CA ALA A 40 0.96 -9.04 1.78
C ALA A 40 1.73 -8.36 0.65
N ARG A 41 1.57 -7.04 0.52
CA ARG A 41 2.17 -6.25 -0.55
C ARG A 41 2.77 -4.99 0.02
N VAL A 42 3.92 -4.59 -0.51
CA VAL A 42 4.50 -3.27 -0.28
C VAL A 42 4.34 -2.41 -1.52
N GLY A 43 4.03 -1.14 -1.31
CA GLY A 43 3.87 -0.21 -2.41
C GLY A 43 3.83 1.23 -1.96
N VAL A 44 3.58 2.11 -2.93
CA VAL A 44 3.56 3.56 -2.73
C VAL A 44 2.25 4.12 -3.26
N VAL A 45 1.64 5.01 -2.49
CA VAL A 45 0.62 5.96 -2.96
C VAL A 45 1.18 7.37 -2.85
N GLU A 46 0.72 8.28 -3.70
CA GLU A 46 1.29 9.63 -3.80
C GLU A 46 0.18 10.69 -3.80
N ASP A 47 0.43 11.80 -3.12
CA ASP A 47 -0.40 13.00 -3.25
C ASP A 47 -0.50 13.42 -4.72
N GLY A 48 -1.69 13.80 -5.18
CA GLY A 48 -1.89 14.19 -6.59
C GLY A 48 -2.08 13.03 -7.57
N MET A 49 -2.04 11.77 -7.11
CA MET A 49 -2.20 10.61 -7.98
C MET A 49 -3.60 10.51 -8.61
N TYR A 50 -3.68 9.88 -9.78
CA TYR A 50 -4.96 9.47 -10.35
C TYR A 50 -5.46 8.19 -9.68
N CYS A 51 -6.73 8.18 -9.25
CA CYS A 51 -7.38 7.05 -8.59
C CYS A 51 -7.33 5.76 -9.43
N ARG A 52 -7.26 5.89 -10.76
CA ARG A 52 -7.19 4.76 -11.70
C ARG A 52 -5.94 3.88 -11.53
N TYR A 53 -4.83 4.44 -11.05
CA TYR A 53 -3.55 3.72 -11.00
C TYR A 53 -3.35 2.91 -9.71
N GLY A 54 -4.12 3.19 -8.66
CA GLY A 54 -4.03 2.43 -7.40
C GLY A 54 -2.67 2.54 -6.72
N VAL A 55 -2.36 1.57 -5.85
CA VAL A 55 -1.06 1.51 -5.15
C VAL A 55 0.02 1.01 -6.11
N SER A 56 1.12 1.74 -6.24
CA SER A 56 2.31 1.31 -6.98
C SER A 56 3.03 0.19 -6.25
N CYS A 57 2.73 -1.06 -6.59
CA CYS A 57 3.22 -2.25 -5.92
C CYS A 57 4.67 -2.56 -6.31
N ARG A 58 5.56 -2.71 -5.33
CA ARG A 58 6.98 -3.06 -5.53
C ARG A 58 7.27 -4.53 -5.25
N GLY A 59 6.50 -5.15 -4.37
CA GLY A 59 6.59 -6.58 -4.13
C GLY A 59 5.42 -7.14 -3.33
N ALA A 60 5.35 -8.47 -3.32
CA ALA A 60 4.26 -9.23 -2.74
C ALA A 60 4.76 -10.57 -2.21
N MET A 61 4.23 -11.00 -1.06
CA MET A 61 4.51 -12.30 -0.44
C MET A 61 3.17 -12.97 -0.06
N TYR A 62 3.02 -14.25 -0.41
CA TYR A 62 1.85 -15.04 -0.03
C TYR A 62 2.08 -15.86 1.25
N SER A 63 3.31 -15.94 1.74
CA SER A 63 3.69 -16.59 2.99
C SER A 63 4.86 -15.85 3.62
N THR A 64 5.24 -16.20 4.84
CA THR A 64 6.40 -15.62 5.53
C THR A 64 7.73 -16.11 4.99
N ASP A 65 7.74 -17.18 4.18
CA ASP A 65 8.92 -17.66 3.48
C ASP A 65 9.39 -16.61 2.44
N PRO A 66 10.64 -16.11 2.52
CA PRO A 66 11.22 -15.21 1.53
C PRO A 66 11.19 -15.75 0.10
N MET A 67 11.15 -17.07 -0.11
CA MET A 67 11.01 -17.68 -1.43
C MET A 67 9.66 -17.39 -2.09
N SER A 68 8.66 -16.97 -1.31
CA SER A 68 7.36 -16.54 -1.82
C SER A 68 7.36 -15.12 -2.40
N LEU A 69 8.49 -14.40 -2.31
CA LEU A 69 8.64 -13.04 -2.78
C LEU A 69 8.52 -12.95 -4.30
N TRP A 70 7.52 -12.18 -4.74
CA TRP A 70 7.50 -11.57 -6.05
C TRP A 70 7.88 -10.09 -5.93
N GLN A 71 8.65 -9.58 -6.89
CA GLN A 71 9.02 -8.16 -6.99
C GLN A 71 8.78 -7.62 -8.40
N SER A 72 8.45 -6.34 -8.52
CA SER A 72 8.11 -5.70 -9.80
C SER A 72 9.28 -5.65 -10.79
N GLY A 73 10.50 -5.62 -10.27
CA GLY A 73 11.74 -5.71 -11.02
C GLY A 73 12.89 -6.10 -10.08
N PRO A 74 14.05 -6.51 -10.62
CA PRO A 74 15.20 -6.88 -9.80
C PRO A 74 15.57 -5.76 -8.82
N GLY A 75 15.60 -6.07 -7.52
CA GLY A 75 15.97 -5.11 -6.47
C GLY A 75 14.88 -4.09 -6.10
N SER A 76 13.64 -4.26 -6.55
CA SER A 76 12.53 -3.34 -6.19
C SER A 76 12.11 -3.44 -4.73
N CYS A 77 12.31 -4.62 -4.12
CA CYS A 77 12.13 -4.85 -2.70
C CYS A 77 13.48 -4.93 -1.98
N THR A 78 13.61 -4.15 -0.93
CA THR A 78 14.73 -4.24 0.01
C THR A 78 14.53 -5.39 0.99
N GLN A 79 15.58 -5.80 1.69
CA GLN A 79 15.46 -6.77 2.79
C GLN A 79 14.49 -6.28 3.89
N ALA A 80 14.47 -4.97 4.15
CA ALA A 80 13.51 -4.36 5.08
C ALA A 80 12.06 -4.51 4.61
N ASP A 81 11.78 -4.34 3.31
CA ASP A 81 10.44 -4.57 2.76
C ASP A 81 9.98 -6.02 2.96
N VAL A 82 10.88 -7.00 2.80
CA VAL A 82 10.60 -8.43 3.02
C VAL A 82 10.26 -8.69 4.48
N GLN A 83 11.05 -8.16 5.41
CA GLN A 83 10.78 -8.31 6.84
C GLN A 83 9.44 -7.68 7.22
N ILE A 84 9.13 -6.49 6.71
CA ILE A 84 7.84 -5.83 6.94
C ILE A 84 6.67 -6.69 6.46
N MET A 85 6.77 -7.31 5.28
CA MET A 85 5.72 -8.20 4.78
C MET A 85 5.59 -9.47 5.63
N ALA A 86 6.70 -10.05 6.08
CA ALA A 86 6.69 -11.22 6.96
C ALA A 86 6.04 -10.91 8.31
N ASP A 87 6.40 -9.79 8.95
CA ASP A 87 5.81 -9.34 10.22
C ASP A 87 4.32 -9.01 10.04
N TYR A 88 3.95 -8.43 8.91
CA TYR A 88 2.56 -8.16 8.56
C TYR A 88 1.75 -9.45 8.42
N LEU A 89 2.29 -10.47 7.74
CA LEU A 89 1.63 -11.79 7.58
C LEU A 89 1.51 -12.55 8.90
N ASN A 90 2.49 -12.40 9.80
CA ASN A 90 2.47 -13.00 11.14
C ASN A 90 1.56 -12.26 12.12
N GLY A 91 0.98 -11.12 11.75
CA GLY A 91 0.20 -10.28 12.65
C GLY A 91 1.04 -9.60 13.74
N SER A 92 2.37 -9.59 13.62
CA SER A 92 3.31 -8.97 14.57
C SER A 92 3.69 -7.54 14.19
N SER A 93 3.21 -7.03 13.05
CA SER A 93 3.52 -5.68 12.60
C SER A 93 3.03 -4.60 13.59
N THR A 94 3.97 -3.81 14.10
CA THR A 94 3.72 -2.66 14.98
C THR A 94 3.54 -1.34 14.22
N LEU A 95 3.55 -1.39 12.88
CA LEU A 95 3.36 -0.20 12.05
C LEU A 95 1.96 0.40 12.27
N PRO A 96 1.84 1.75 12.26
CA PRO A 96 0.56 2.44 12.40
C PRO A 96 -0.33 2.17 11.19
N ASP A 97 -1.64 2.19 11.40
CA ASP A 97 -2.60 2.06 10.32
C ASP A 97 -2.51 3.25 9.36
N PHE A 98 -2.70 2.98 8.07
CA PHE A 98 -2.71 3.98 7.02
C PHE A 98 -4.15 4.27 6.57
N ASP A 99 -4.55 5.54 6.68
CA ASP A 99 -5.81 6.02 6.15
C ASP A 99 -5.62 6.59 4.74
N PHE A 100 -6.23 5.96 3.74
CA PHE A 100 -6.20 6.47 2.36
C PHE A 100 -6.90 7.83 2.22
N GLY A 101 -7.73 8.24 3.18
CA GLY A 101 -8.32 9.57 3.25
C GLY A 101 -7.31 10.69 3.50
N SER A 102 -6.10 10.36 3.96
CA SER A 102 -5.04 11.36 4.19
C SER A 102 -4.34 11.82 2.91
N ILE A 103 -4.57 11.16 1.78
CA ILE A 103 -3.93 11.47 0.49
C ILE A 103 -4.51 12.77 -0.06
N LYS A 104 -3.64 13.74 -0.36
CA LYS A 104 -4.03 15.07 -0.80
C LYS A 104 -4.10 15.17 -2.32
N GLY A 105 -5.01 15.99 -2.82
CA GLY A 105 -5.04 16.38 -4.23
C GLY A 105 -5.31 15.25 -5.23
N MET A 106 -5.91 14.15 -4.79
CA MET A 106 -6.26 13.02 -5.66
C MET A 106 -7.06 13.47 -6.90
N LYS A 107 -6.77 12.83 -8.04
CA LYS A 107 -7.42 13.09 -9.33
C LYS A 107 -8.23 11.85 -9.73
N TRP A 108 -9.35 12.05 -10.42
CA TRP A 108 -10.09 10.94 -11.02
C TRP A 108 -9.58 10.68 -12.43
#